data_AF-A0ABC8VJS3-F1
#
_entry.id   AF-A0ABC8VJS3-F1
#
_cell.length_a   1.000
_cell.length_b   1.000
_cell.length_c   1.000
_cell.angle_alpha   90.00
_cell.angle_beta   90.00
_cell.angle_gamma   90.00
#
_symmetry.space_group_name_H-M   'P 1'
#
loop_
_entity.id
_entity.type
_entity.pdbx_description
1 polymer ?
#
loop_
_entity_poly.entity_id
_entity_poly.type
_entity_poly.pdbx_seq_one_letter_code
_entity_poly.pdbx_strand_id
1 'polypeptide(L)'
;MDGPKRQLRVRLRVTARRRGAGDGADGSGSGAGAGGRKRRLDVPALNSAVKLQRREIGGRQLAARGGGPAAAVPERFRNMRLQEEFDTYDDDAHLFVKLQFLRRRSKIMEIVAAKDIIFALAHSGLCAAFNRVTNKRIAFLNLSPDEVIRSLFYNKNNDSLITVSVYASDNFSTLKCRTTPIEYIRRNQLDAGFPLFESESLKWPGFVEFDDVNGKVLTYSAQDGIYKVFDLKNYSFLYSIPDENVQEIKIRTPSYVPLKILSIEDGKPLKFFKHLLHKNKKIDFIEQFNEKLLVKQEDENFQILDVRTSELIEVSVSKFMTPSAFIFLYENNLFLTFRNRTIAVWNFRGELVTSFEDHLLWHHDCSTNNIYITSDQDLIISYCKSEAVAEDGTVTPIGSINMSEIMTGKCIAKISASDPVLNVTPRRNGSKKRSSVWSTVPEALEDVTALFYDEDRNEIYTGNSQGLVHVWSN
;
A
#
# COMPACT_ATOMS: atom_id res chain seq x y z
N MET A 1 15.77 -27.52 19.73
CA MET A 1 16.03 -27.76 18.29
C MET A 1 15.13 -26.81 17.54
N ASP A 2 15.57 -25.58 17.36
CA ASP A 2 14.77 -24.48 16.80
C ASP A 2 15.43 -24.00 15.51
N GLY A 3 14.89 -24.42 14.37
CA GLY A 3 15.20 -23.82 13.09
C GLY A 3 14.42 -22.51 12.89
N PRO A 4 14.93 -21.54 12.13
CA PRO A 4 14.21 -20.30 11.89
C PRO A 4 12.98 -20.57 11.03
N LYS A 5 11.79 -20.39 11.62
CA LYS A 5 10.51 -20.39 10.89
C LYS A 5 10.54 -19.25 9.85
N ARG A 6 10.80 -19.59 8.58
CA ARG A 6 10.69 -18.66 7.45
C ARG A 6 9.22 -18.26 7.31
N GLN A 7 8.90 -17.02 7.67
CA GLN A 7 7.60 -16.42 7.42
C GLN A 7 7.36 -16.30 5.91
N LEU A 8 6.19 -16.73 5.44
CA LEU A 8 5.65 -16.39 4.13
C LEU A 8 5.64 -14.85 3.99
N ARG A 9 6.54 -14.30 3.17
CA ARG A 9 6.58 -12.86 2.88
C ARG A 9 5.56 -12.57 1.78
N VAL A 10 4.44 -11.96 2.14
CA VAL A 10 3.65 -11.17 1.18
C VAL A 10 4.52 -9.95 0.84
N ARG A 11 5.01 -9.84 -0.39
CA ARG A 11 5.68 -8.61 -0.86
C ARG A 11 4.59 -7.54 -1.02
N LEU A 12 4.36 -6.76 0.03
CA LEU A 12 3.58 -5.52 -0.09
C LEU A 12 4.45 -4.54 -0.88
N ARG A 13 4.16 -4.36 -2.17
CA ARG A 13 4.69 -3.22 -2.93
C ARG A 13 3.73 -2.07 -2.74
N VAL A 14 4.22 -0.96 -2.17
CA VAL A 14 3.46 0.29 -2.11
C VAL A 14 3.41 0.85 -3.53
N THR A 15 2.35 0.55 -4.27
CA THR A 15 1.99 1.29 -5.47
C THR A 15 1.27 2.56 -5.03
N ALA A 16 1.72 3.71 -5.51
CA ALA A 16 0.96 4.95 -5.37
C ALA A 16 -0.43 4.75 -5.97
N ARG A 17 -1.46 4.93 -5.15
CA ARG A 17 -2.85 4.59 -5.47
C ARG A 17 -3.41 5.54 -6.52
N ARG A 18 -4.25 5.06 -7.43
CA ARG A 18 -4.92 5.91 -8.43
C ARG A 18 -6.40 6.10 -8.08
N ARG A 19 -6.94 7.30 -8.34
CA ARG A 19 -8.39 7.57 -8.35
C ARG A 19 -8.96 7.11 -9.70
N GLY A 20 -9.94 6.20 -9.67
CA GLY A 20 -10.75 5.86 -10.85
C GLY A 20 -11.62 7.05 -11.24
N ALA A 21 -11.69 7.36 -12.53
CA ALA A 21 -12.61 8.36 -13.05
C ALA A 21 -14.05 7.84 -12.87
N GLY A 22 -14.88 8.57 -12.13
CA GLY A 22 -16.30 8.27 -12.02
C GLY A 22 -17.03 8.84 -13.23
N ASP A 23 -17.60 7.98 -14.06
CA ASP A 23 -18.62 8.40 -15.02
C ASP A 23 -19.97 8.38 -14.33
N GLY A 24 -20.59 9.56 -14.27
CA GLY A 24 -21.97 9.73 -13.87
C GLY A 24 -22.92 9.23 -14.95
N ALA A 25 -24.06 8.68 -14.51
CA ALA A 25 -25.21 8.49 -15.39
C ALA A 25 -26.50 8.62 -14.57
N ASP A 26 -27.09 9.81 -14.62
CA ASP A 26 -28.54 9.98 -14.51
C ASP A 26 -29.15 9.78 -15.91
N GLY A 27 -30.37 9.24 -15.96
CA GLY A 27 -31.31 9.50 -17.06
C GLY A 27 -31.76 8.29 -17.86
N SER A 28 -32.81 7.63 -17.39
CA SER A 28 -33.72 6.77 -18.14
C SER A 28 -34.36 7.49 -19.34
N GLY A 29 -34.43 6.86 -20.50
CA GLY A 29 -35.20 7.33 -21.66
C GLY A 29 -35.16 6.38 -22.86
N SER A 30 -36.30 5.78 -23.17
CA SER A 30 -36.61 4.76 -24.19
C SER A 30 -36.47 5.19 -25.66
N GLY A 31 -36.15 4.25 -26.56
CA GLY A 31 -36.42 4.38 -28.00
C GLY A 31 -35.75 3.31 -28.88
N ALA A 32 -36.55 2.49 -29.57
CA ALA A 32 -36.14 1.41 -30.47
C ALA A 32 -35.71 1.90 -31.87
N GLY A 33 -34.88 1.12 -32.59
CA GLY A 33 -34.62 1.31 -34.02
C GLY A 33 -33.51 0.42 -34.60
N ALA A 34 -33.80 -0.24 -35.73
CA ALA A 34 -33.06 -1.36 -36.30
C ALA A 34 -31.92 -0.99 -37.29
N GLY A 35 -30.99 -1.94 -37.48
CA GLY A 35 -30.31 -2.21 -38.76
C GLY A 35 -29.08 -1.38 -39.15
N GLY A 36 -27.90 -1.99 -39.16
CA GLY A 36 -26.72 -1.42 -39.84
C GLY A 36 -25.41 -2.16 -39.58
N ARG A 37 -24.96 -2.99 -40.53
CA ARG A 37 -23.59 -3.54 -40.61
C ARG A 37 -22.57 -2.39 -40.55
N LYS A 38 -21.69 -2.36 -39.53
CA LYS A 38 -20.42 -1.62 -39.60
C LYS A 38 -19.24 -2.45 -39.06
N ARG A 39 -18.25 -2.50 -39.95
CA ARG A 39 -16.87 -3.01 -39.88
C ARG A 39 -16.27 -3.15 -38.48
N ARG A 40 -15.63 -4.31 -38.26
CA ARG A 40 -14.53 -4.49 -37.30
C ARG A 40 -13.55 -3.33 -37.46
N LEU A 41 -13.44 -2.51 -36.43
CA LEU A 41 -12.36 -1.56 -36.24
C LEU A 41 -11.52 -2.09 -35.09
N ASP A 42 -10.23 -2.20 -35.38
CA ASP A 42 -9.18 -2.64 -34.48
C ASP A 42 -9.28 -1.94 -33.11
N VAL A 43 -9.15 -2.75 -32.06
CA VAL A 43 -9.04 -2.27 -30.68
C VAL A 43 -7.70 -1.54 -30.55
N PRO A 44 -7.67 -0.21 -30.30
CA PRO A 44 -6.40 0.47 -30.07
C PRO A 44 -5.89 0.12 -28.68
N ALA A 45 -4.57 -0.05 -28.57
CA ALA A 45 -3.86 -0.21 -27.30
C ALA A 45 -4.12 1.01 -26.37
N LEU A 46 -5.15 0.92 -25.53
CA LEU A 46 -5.62 2.02 -24.68
C LEU A 46 -4.64 2.37 -23.55
N ASN A 47 -3.72 1.47 -23.16
CA ASN A 47 -2.96 1.64 -21.91
C ASN A 47 -1.70 2.49 -22.01
N SER A 48 -0.98 2.47 -23.14
CA SER A 48 0.17 3.39 -23.34
C SER A 48 -0.31 4.81 -23.65
N ALA A 49 -1.39 4.95 -24.42
CA ALA A 49 -2.00 6.23 -24.74
C ALA A 49 -2.54 6.94 -23.50
N VAL A 50 -3.22 6.25 -22.58
CA VAL A 50 -3.73 6.86 -21.33
C VAL A 50 -2.58 7.27 -20.39
N LYS A 51 -1.50 6.47 -20.30
CA LYS A 51 -0.29 6.81 -19.53
C LYS A 51 0.45 8.02 -20.13
N LEU A 52 0.58 8.07 -21.45
CA LEU A 52 1.14 9.21 -22.18
C LEU A 52 0.25 10.46 -22.11
N GLN A 53 -1.07 10.31 -22.24
CA GLN A 53 -2.03 11.42 -22.19
C GLN A 53 -2.03 12.09 -20.82
N ARG A 54 -1.92 11.32 -19.73
CA ARG A 54 -1.74 11.88 -18.37
C ARG A 54 -0.40 12.61 -18.21
N ARG A 55 0.66 12.02 -18.74
CA ARG A 55 2.03 12.57 -18.73
C ARG A 55 2.16 13.86 -19.56
N GLU A 56 1.49 13.95 -20.70
CA GLU A 56 1.66 15.06 -21.66
C GLU A 56 0.59 16.15 -21.54
N ILE A 57 -0.63 15.82 -21.08
CA ILE A 57 -1.74 16.78 -21.04
C ILE A 57 -2.02 17.29 -19.60
N GLY A 58 -1.49 16.63 -18.57
CA GLY A 58 -1.74 16.96 -17.18
C GLY A 58 -3.19 16.65 -16.80
N GLY A 59 -3.39 15.73 -15.86
CA GLY A 59 -4.72 15.39 -15.36
C GLY A 59 -5.39 16.57 -14.63
N ARG A 60 -6.06 17.46 -15.36
CA ARG A 60 -6.97 18.47 -14.79
C ARG A 60 -8.40 18.05 -15.04
N GLN A 61 -9.12 17.74 -13.95
CA GLN A 61 -10.54 18.06 -13.81
C GLN A 61 -10.92 18.02 -12.32
N LEU A 62 -10.60 19.10 -11.61
CA LEU A 62 -11.39 19.69 -10.52
C LEU A 62 -11.08 21.20 -10.40
N ALA A 63 -10.83 21.84 -11.54
CA ALA A 63 -10.70 23.29 -11.65
C ALA A 63 -12.08 23.90 -11.94
N ALA A 64 -12.95 23.92 -10.92
CA ALA A 64 -14.20 24.67 -10.97
C ALA A 64 -14.58 25.21 -9.58
N ARG A 65 -13.66 25.97 -8.97
CA ARG A 65 -13.89 27.18 -8.14
C ARG A 65 -12.56 27.59 -7.49
N GLY A 66 -12.13 28.82 -7.80
CA GLY A 66 -10.91 29.54 -7.40
C GLY A 66 -10.01 28.98 -6.29
N GLY A 67 -8.73 28.81 -6.64
CA GLY A 67 -7.62 28.46 -5.73
C GLY A 67 -6.84 27.25 -6.25
N GLY A 68 -5.56 27.41 -6.61
CA GLY A 68 -4.74 26.28 -7.08
C GLY A 68 -4.55 25.21 -5.99
N PRO A 69 -4.36 23.92 -6.35
CA PRO A 69 -4.27 22.82 -5.38
C PRO A 69 -3.19 23.05 -4.31
N ALA A 70 -2.03 23.60 -4.68
CA ALA A 70 -0.93 23.91 -3.75
C ALA A 70 -1.27 24.93 -2.65
N ALA A 71 -2.21 25.86 -2.90
CA ALA A 71 -2.61 26.88 -1.93
C ALA A 71 -3.61 26.35 -0.89
N ALA A 72 -4.32 25.26 -1.20
CA ALA A 72 -5.33 24.66 -0.31
C ALA A 72 -4.77 23.54 0.57
N VAL A 73 -3.57 23.03 0.28
CA VAL A 73 -3.01 21.89 1.03
C VAL A 73 -2.70 22.20 2.49
N PRO A 74 -2.14 23.38 2.86
CA PRO A 74 -1.97 23.72 4.27
C PRO A 74 -3.31 23.83 5.01
N GLU A 75 -4.36 24.35 4.36
CA GLU A 75 -5.70 24.42 4.93
C GLU A 75 -6.35 23.04 5.07
N ARG A 76 -6.01 22.07 4.20
CA ARG A 76 -6.54 20.70 4.24
C ARG A 76 -6.23 19.98 5.56
N PHE A 77 -5.05 20.18 6.12
CA PHE A 77 -4.62 19.54 7.38
C PHE A 77 -4.74 20.46 8.60
N ARG A 78 -5.30 21.65 8.41
CA ARG A 78 -5.43 22.63 9.48
C ARG A 78 -6.49 22.17 10.48
N ASN A 79 -6.15 22.23 11.77
CA ASN A 79 -7.01 21.83 12.88
C ASN A 79 -7.32 20.33 12.98
N MET A 80 -6.46 19.46 12.41
CA MET A 80 -6.54 18.01 12.66
C MET A 80 -6.51 17.73 14.18
N ARG A 81 -7.50 16.98 14.68
CA ARG A 81 -7.67 16.63 16.09
C ARG A 81 -7.93 15.15 16.25
N LEU A 82 -7.65 14.61 17.44
CA LEU A 82 -8.07 13.26 17.81
C LEU A 82 -9.57 13.24 18.06
N GLN A 83 -10.31 12.51 17.22
CA GLN A 83 -11.78 12.58 17.15
C GLN A 83 -12.46 11.33 17.66
N GLU A 84 -11.90 10.16 17.35
CA GLU A 84 -12.44 8.87 17.77
C GLU A 84 -11.31 7.85 17.97
N GLU A 85 -11.62 6.80 18.72
CA GLU A 85 -10.73 5.66 18.98
C GLU A 85 -11.53 4.37 18.89
N PHE A 86 -10.98 3.38 18.18
CA PHE A 86 -11.50 2.04 18.08
C PHE A 86 -10.56 1.05 18.76
N ASP A 87 -11.14 0.13 19.51
CA ASP A 87 -10.40 -0.99 20.08
C ASP A 87 -10.64 -2.25 19.25
N THR A 88 -9.56 -2.86 18.76
CA THR A 88 -9.63 -4.14 18.03
C THR A 88 -9.69 -5.34 18.95
N TYR A 89 -9.38 -5.17 20.23
CA TYR A 89 -9.50 -6.21 21.23
C TYR A 89 -10.96 -6.36 21.68
N ASP A 90 -11.33 -7.60 21.94
CA ASP A 90 -12.65 -7.98 22.45
C ASP A 90 -12.46 -9.10 23.46
N ASP A 91 -12.93 -8.88 24.70
CA ASP A 91 -12.88 -9.90 25.75
C ASP A 91 -13.64 -11.16 25.33
N ASP A 92 -14.70 -11.04 24.52
CA ASP A 92 -15.50 -12.17 24.03
C ASP A 92 -14.89 -12.85 22.80
N ALA A 93 -13.78 -12.35 22.24
CA ALA A 93 -13.13 -12.96 21.07
C ALA A 93 -12.72 -14.43 21.31
N HIS A 94 -12.47 -14.80 22.57
CA HIS A 94 -12.14 -16.16 22.96
C HIS A 94 -13.21 -17.20 22.59
N LEU A 95 -14.46 -16.77 22.41
CA LEU A 95 -15.59 -17.63 22.03
C LEU A 95 -15.51 -18.08 20.57
N PHE A 96 -14.87 -17.29 19.69
CA PHE A 96 -14.82 -17.57 18.25
C PHE A 96 -13.44 -18.07 17.77
N VAL A 97 -12.34 -17.80 18.50
CA VAL A 97 -10.98 -18.22 18.09
C VAL A 97 -10.44 -19.44 18.85
N LYS A 98 -9.82 -20.36 18.10
CA LYS A 98 -9.13 -21.55 18.64
C LYS A 98 -7.68 -21.25 19.02
N LEU A 99 -7.02 -20.34 18.31
CA LEU A 99 -5.61 -20.02 18.49
C LEU A 99 -5.41 -19.04 19.64
N GLN A 100 -4.66 -19.43 20.68
CA GLN A 100 -4.49 -18.64 21.90
C GLN A 100 -3.87 -17.27 21.67
N PHE A 101 -2.99 -17.12 20.68
CA PHE A 101 -2.36 -15.83 20.38
C PHE A 101 -3.31 -14.83 19.72
N LEU A 102 -4.42 -15.28 19.11
CA LEU A 102 -5.46 -14.40 18.58
C LEU A 102 -6.24 -13.72 19.71
N ARG A 103 -6.24 -14.30 20.92
CA ARG A 103 -6.98 -13.79 22.09
C ARG A 103 -6.28 -12.63 22.79
N ARG A 104 -5.06 -12.26 22.39
CA ARG A 104 -4.27 -11.23 23.06
C ARG A 104 -4.35 -9.94 22.28
N ARG A 105 -4.26 -8.80 22.99
CA ARG A 105 -3.97 -7.51 22.35
C ARG A 105 -2.73 -7.64 21.49
N SER A 106 -2.80 -7.03 20.32
CA SER A 106 -1.76 -7.16 19.31
C SER A 106 -1.69 -5.88 18.51
N LYS A 107 -0.46 -5.47 18.18
CA LYS A 107 -0.23 -4.25 17.43
C LYS A 107 -0.96 -4.23 16.10
N ILE A 108 -1.44 -3.07 15.69
CA ILE A 108 -2.03 -2.91 14.36
C ILE A 108 -0.92 -2.93 13.31
N MET A 109 -1.08 -3.79 12.31
CA MET A 109 -0.11 -3.93 11.21
C MET A 109 -0.54 -3.19 9.97
N GLU A 110 -1.84 -3.17 9.67
CA GLU A 110 -2.38 -2.61 8.43
C GLU A 110 -3.75 -2.00 8.72
N ILE A 111 -3.99 -0.83 8.13
CA ILE A 111 -5.29 -0.16 8.14
C ILE A 111 -5.70 0.05 6.68
N VAL A 112 -6.95 -0.30 6.37
CA VAL A 112 -7.56 -0.04 5.06
C VAL A 112 -8.91 0.60 5.29
N ALA A 113 -9.23 1.65 4.53
CA ALA A 113 -10.57 2.23 4.53
C ALA A 113 -11.28 1.97 3.20
N ALA A 114 -12.57 1.66 3.28
CA ALA A 114 -13.45 1.59 2.14
C ALA A 114 -14.79 2.26 2.49
N LYS A 115 -15.09 3.38 1.83
CA LYS A 115 -16.32 4.17 2.02
C LYS A 115 -16.48 4.65 3.47
N ASP A 116 -17.32 3.98 4.26
CA ASP A 116 -17.62 4.28 5.66
C ASP A 116 -17.14 3.19 6.61
N ILE A 117 -16.29 2.29 6.14
CA ILE A 117 -15.76 1.18 6.94
C ILE A 117 -14.24 1.32 7.06
N ILE A 118 -13.75 1.23 8.29
CA ILE A 118 -12.33 1.15 8.62
C ILE A 118 -12.03 -0.30 8.97
N PHE A 119 -11.06 -0.88 8.29
CA PHE A 119 -10.52 -2.20 8.55
C PHE A 119 -9.17 -2.07 9.25
N ALA A 120 -9.01 -2.80 10.36
CA ALA A 120 -7.79 -2.81 11.13
C ALA A 120 -7.32 -4.26 11.32
N LEU A 121 -6.18 -4.59 10.71
CA LEU A 121 -5.54 -5.89 10.81
C LEU A 121 -4.47 -5.85 11.89
N ALA A 122 -4.65 -6.64 12.94
CA ALA A 122 -3.66 -6.82 13.99
C ALA A 122 -2.58 -7.83 13.59
N HIS A 123 -1.39 -7.74 14.19
CA HIS A 123 -0.26 -8.65 13.93
C HIS A 123 -0.58 -10.12 14.22
N SER A 124 -1.50 -10.36 15.16
CA SER A 124 -2.03 -11.70 15.45
C SER A 124 -2.76 -12.31 14.24
N GLY A 125 -3.28 -11.47 13.32
CA GLY A 125 -4.08 -11.84 12.16
C GLY A 125 -5.59 -11.76 12.38
N LEU A 126 -6.03 -11.18 13.51
CA LEU A 126 -7.40 -10.71 13.66
C LEU A 126 -7.61 -9.43 12.85
N CYS A 127 -8.69 -9.38 12.08
CA CYS A 127 -9.09 -8.18 11.36
C CYS A 127 -10.44 -7.68 11.85
N ALA A 128 -10.49 -6.49 12.45
CA ALA A 128 -11.73 -5.85 12.86
C ALA A 128 -12.22 -4.88 11.77
N ALA A 129 -13.54 -4.80 11.58
CA ALA A 129 -14.19 -3.81 10.74
C ALA A 129 -15.04 -2.87 11.61
N PHE A 130 -14.88 -1.56 11.43
CA PHE A 130 -15.60 -0.52 12.17
C PHE A 130 -16.39 0.37 11.22
N ASN A 131 -17.64 0.65 11.56
CA ASN A 131 -18.44 1.62 10.83
C ASN A 131 -18.11 3.03 11.33
N ARG A 132 -17.57 3.87 10.44
CA ARG A 132 -17.13 5.24 10.73
C ARG A 132 -18.27 6.22 11.00
N VAL A 133 -19.49 5.93 10.53
CA VAL A 133 -20.66 6.80 10.78
C VAL A 133 -21.22 6.59 12.18
N THR A 134 -21.33 5.33 12.60
CA THR A 134 -21.90 4.96 13.91
C THR A 134 -20.86 4.82 15.02
N ASN A 135 -19.58 4.76 14.64
CA ASN A 135 -18.42 4.47 15.50
C ASN A 135 -18.59 3.17 16.29
N LYS A 136 -19.04 2.11 15.60
CA LYS A 136 -19.23 0.77 16.18
C LYS A 136 -18.47 -0.27 15.38
N ARG A 137 -17.95 -1.27 16.08
CA ARG A 137 -17.44 -2.50 15.46
C ARG A 137 -18.59 -3.22 14.77
N ILE A 138 -18.38 -3.54 13.50
CA ILE A 138 -19.29 -4.33 12.67
C ILE A 138 -19.07 -5.80 13.00
N ALA A 139 -17.83 -6.27 12.83
CA ALA A 139 -17.46 -7.67 13.00
C ALA A 139 -15.93 -7.86 13.02
N PHE A 140 -15.50 -9.08 13.34
CA PHE A 140 -14.20 -9.61 12.92
C PHE A 140 -14.35 -10.29 11.56
N LEU A 141 -13.42 -10.08 10.63
CA LEU A 141 -13.50 -10.63 9.27
C LEU A 141 -13.08 -12.09 9.18
N ASN A 142 -12.41 -12.63 10.20
CA ASN A 142 -11.99 -14.03 10.27
C ASN A 142 -13.24 -14.93 10.31
N LEU A 143 -13.35 -15.89 9.39
CA LEU A 143 -14.46 -16.83 9.27
C LEU A 143 -14.18 -18.15 9.99
N SER A 144 -12.92 -18.57 10.08
CA SER A 144 -12.54 -19.81 10.78
C SER A 144 -11.81 -19.52 12.10
N PRO A 145 -12.04 -20.32 13.17
CA PRO A 145 -11.33 -20.19 14.44
C PRO A 145 -9.80 -20.36 14.37
N ASP A 146 -9.30 -20.94 13.28
CA ASP A 146 -7.88 -21.17 13.02
C ASP A 146 -7.31 -20.31 11.86
N GLU A 147 -8.10 -19.37 11.35
CA GLU A 147 -7.72 -18.43 10.29
C GLU A 147 -6.87 -17.29 10.83
N VAL A 148 -5.80 -16.97 10.10
CA VAL A 148 -4.92 -15.84 10.36
C VAL A 148 -4.82 -15.00 9.08
N ILE A 149 -5.45 -13.82 9.09
CA ILE A 149 -5.38 -12.87 7.97
C ILE A 149 -3.98 -12.24 7.95
N ARG A 150 -3.40 -12.09 6.76
CA ARG A 150 -2.04 -11.59 6.53
C ARG A 150 -1.98 -10.29 5.76
N SER A 151 -2.99 -10.00 4.94
CA SER A 151 -3.05 -8.77 4.16
C SER A 151 -4.49 -8.48 3.73
N LEU A 152 -4.76 -7.19 3.55
CA LEU A 152 -6.03 -6.67 3.06
C LEU A 152 -5.82 -5.93 1.73
N PHE A 153 -6.76 -6.05 0.81
CA PHE A 153 -6.76 -5.26 -0.42
C PHE A 153 -8.19 -4.80 -0.74
N TYR A 154 -8.42 -3.48 -0.72
CA TYR A 154 -9.69 -2.92 -1.15
C TYR A 154 -9.71 -2.77 -2.68
N ASN A 155 -10.46 -3.64 -3.34
CA ASN A 155 -10.64 -3.63 -4.78
C ASN A 155 -11.72 -2.61 -5.18
N LYS A 156 -11.28 -1.41 -5.56
CA LYS A 156 -12.17 -0.34 -6.05
C LYS A 156 -12.90 -0.71 -7.35
N ASN A 157 -12.38 -1.65 -8.15
CA ASN A 157 -12.96 -2.01 -9.45
C ASN A 157 -14.33 -2.70 -9.34
N ASN A 158 -14.59 -3.36 -8.21
CA ASN A 158 -15.83 -4.09 -7.97
C ASN A 158 -16.36 -3.89 -6.53
N ASP A 159 -15.86 -2.88 -5.81
CA ASP A 159 -16.30 -2.49 -4.47
C ASP A 159 -16.30 -3.67 -3.47
N SER A 160 -15.17 -4.36 -3.39
CA SER A 160 -14.98 -5.51 -2.50
C SER A 160 -13.67 -5.45 -1.73
N LEU A 161 -13.63 -6.09 -0.56
CA LEU A 161 -12.41 -6.31 0.19
C LEU A 161 -11.90 -7.72 -0.08
N ILE A 162 -10.64 -7.84 -0.47
CA ILE A 162 -9.93 -9.10 -0.57
C ILE A 162 -9.12 -9.30 0.71
N THR A 163 -9.28 -10.47 1.34
CA THR A 163 -8.47 -10.92 2.47
C THR A 163 -7.55 -12.04 2.01
N VAL A 164 -6.26 -11.94 2.34
CA VAL A 164 -5.29 -13.03 2.13
C VAL A 164 -4.99 -13.68 3.48
N SER A 165 -5.34 -14.94 3.63
CA SER A 165 -5.30 -15.67 4.90
C SER A 165 -4.43 -16.92 4.82
N VAL A 166 -3.98 -17.39 5.97
CA VAL A 166 -3.38 -18.72 6.19
C VAL A 166 -4.12 -19.40 7.34
N TYR A 167 -4.12 -20.74 7.35
CA TYR A 167 -4.88 -21.52 8.32
C TYR A 167 -3.95 -22.44 9.13
N ALA A 168 -4.21 -22.58 10.43
CA ALA A 168 -3.41 -23.46 11.28
C ALA A 168 -3.58 -24.94 10.91
N SER A 169 -4.77 -25.34 10.44
CA SER A 169 -5.06 -26.69 9.93
C SER A 169 -4.16 -27.12 8.77
N ASP A 170 -3.66 -26.17 7.97
CA ASP A 170 -2.69 -26.40 6.89
C ASP A 170 -1.27 -25.91 7.28
N ASN A 171 -0.96 -25.90 8.58
CA ASN A 171 0.33 -25.47 9.13
C ASN A 171 0.78 -24.07 8.63
N PHE A 172 -0.19 -23.19 8.35
CA PHE A 172 0.02 -21.87 7.78
C PHE A 172 0.78 -21.87 6.45
N SER A 173 0.70 -22.94 5.65
CA SER A 173 1.57 -23.14 4.49
C SER A 173 1.05 -22.56 3.17
N THR A 174 -0.29 -22.50 3.00
CA THR A 174 -0.94 -22.00 1.78
C THR A 174 -1.62 -20.66 2.00
N LEU A 175 -1.39 -19.71 1.09
CA LEU A 175 -2.17 -18.48 1.01
C LEU A 175 -3.56 -18.77 0.41
N LYS A 176 -4.60 -18.28 1.07
CA LYS A 176 -5.98 -18.37 0.61
C LYS A 176 -6.54 -16.96 0.43
N CYS A 177 -7.10 -16.69 -0.74
CA CYS A 177 -7.71 -15.41 -1.05
C CYS A 177 -9.23 -15.55 -0.95
N ARG A 178 -9.88 -14.55 -0.37
CA ARG A 178 -11.35 -14.43 -0.37
C ARG A 178 -11.72 -13.00 -0.69
N THR A 179 -12.72 -12.80 -1.54
CA THR A 179 -13.32 -11.49 -1.78
C THR A 179 -14.67 -11.40 -1.07
N THR A 180 -14.93 -10.25 -0.44
CA THR A 180 -16.22 -9.95 0.20
C THR A 180 -16.67 -8.55 -0.20
N PRO A 181 -17.80 -8.39 -0.90
CA PRO A 181 -18.37 -7.09 -1.23
C PRO A 181 -18.54 -6.19 0.01
N ILE A 182 -18.23 -4.90 -0.14
CA ILE A 182 -18.30 -3.93 0.98
C ILE A 182 -19.71 -3.84 1.57
N GLU A 183 -20.76 -3.96 0.74
CA GLU A 183 -22.15 -3.96 1.20
C GLU A 183 -22.48 -5.15 2.10
N TYR A 184 -21.94 -6.34 1.83
CA TYR A 184 -22.16 -7.51 2.69
C TYR A 184 -21.40 -7.38 4.02
N ILE A 185 -20.19 -6.83 3.99
CA ILE A 185 -19.47 -6.49 5.23
C ILE A 185 -20.31 -5.50 6.05
N ARG A 186 -20.84 -4.44 5.44
CA ARG A 186 -21.68 -3.43 6.12
C ARG A 186 -22.87 -4.04 6.86
N ARG A 187 -23.47 -5.09 6.29
CA ARG A 187 -24.60 -5.84 6.86
C ARG A 187 -24.20 -6.98 7.79
N ASN A 188 -22.91 -7.16 8.06
CA ASN A 188 -22.36 -8.30 8.81
C ASN A 188 -22.74 -9.67 8.19
N GLN A 189 -22.67 -9.77 6.86
CA GLN A 189 -22.94 -10.99 6.09
C GLN A 189 -21.65 -11.54 5.49
N LEU A 190 -20.68 -11.84 6.35
CA LEU A 190 -19.31 -12.18 5.92
C LEU A 190 -19.21 -13.50 5.14
N ASP A 191 -20.13 -14.44 5.40
CA ASP A 191 -20.23 -15.73 4.70
C ASP A 191 -20.68 -15.60 3.23
N ALA A 192 -21.16 -14.42 2.82
CA ALA A 192 -21.49 -14.14 1.42
C ALA A 192 -20.24 -13.85 0.55
N GLY A 193 -19.05 -13.75 1.16
CA GLY A 193 -17.79 -13.71 0.43
C GLY A 193 -17.47 -15.07 -0.21
N PHE A 194 -16.69 -15.07 -1.27
CA PHE A 194 -16.30 -16.29 -1.99
C PHE A 194 -14.78 -16.39 -2.16
N PRO A 195 -14.23 -17.62 -2.17
CA PRO A 195 -12.81 -17.84 -2.36
C PRO A 195 -12.36 -17.43 -3.76
N LEU A 196 -11.12 -16.97 -3.87
CA LEU A 196 -10.46 -16.64 -5.14
C LEU A 196 -9.29 -17.58 -5.39
N PHE A 197 -9.04 -17.88 -6.65
CA PHE A 197 -7.86 -18.63 -7.12
C PHE A 197 -7.73 -20.02 -6.48
N GLU A 198 -8.85 -20.72 -6.26
CA GLU A 198 -8.85 -22.05 -5.62
C GLU A 198 -8.06 -23.10 -6.42
N SER A 199 -7.96 -22.91 -7.74
CA SER A 199 -7.13 -23.73 -8.62
C SER A 199 -5.63 -23.51 -8.45
N GLU A 200 -5.20 -22.49 -7.70
CA GLU A 200 -3.80 -22.09 -7.56
C GLU A 200 -3.17 -22.64 -6.28
N SER A 201 -1.97 -23.21 -6.42
CA SER A 201 -1.15 -23.65 -5.28
C SER A 201 -0.27 -22.51 -4.79
N LEU A 202 -0.84 -21.61 -3.98
CA LEU A 202 -0.13 -20.45 -3.41
C LEU A 202 0.66 -20.82 -2.14
N LYS A 203 1.54 -21.82 -2.25
CA LYS A 203 2.50 -22.21 -1.20
C LYS A 203 3.86 -21.61 -1.50
N TRP A 204 4.59 -21.16 -0.46
CA TRP A 204 5.95 -20.62 -0.63
C TRP A 204 6.80 -21.54 -1.53
N PRO A 205 7.52 -21.00 -2.53
CA PRO A 205 7.70 -19.58 -2.90
C PRO A 205 6.59 -18.94 -3.76
N GLY A 206 5.46 -19.61 -3.95
CA GLY A 206 4.27 -19.08 -4.61
C GLY A 206 3.69 -17.84 -3.93
N PHE A 207 3.09 -16.96 -4.73
CA PHE A 207 2.55 -15.68 -4.29
C PHE A 207 1.37 -15.21 -5.13
N VAL A 208 0.68 -14.18 -4.65
CA VAL A 208 -0.36 -13.42 -5.35
C VAL A 208 -0.03 -11.94 -5.24
N GLU A 209 -0.20 -11.19 -6.33
CA GLU A 209 0.00 -9.74 -6.40
C GLU A 209 -1.20 -9.10 -7.13
N PHE A 210 -1.77 -8.07 -6.51
CA PHE A 210 -2.91 -7.32 -7.05
C PHE A 210 -2.39 -6.03 -7.68
N ASP A 211 -2.52 -5.91 -9.00
CA ASP A 211 -2.11 -4.74 -9.78
C ASP A 211 -3.35 -3.91 -10.12
N ASP A 212 -3.63 -2.92 -9.28
CA ASP A 212 -4.75 -1.99 -9.45
C ASP A 212 -4.55 -1.04 -10.64
N VAL A 213 -3.31 -0.74 -11.01
CA VAL A 213 -2.95 0.17 -12.11
C VAL A 213 -3.30 -0.45 -13.46
N ASN A 214 -2.96 -1.72 -13.68
CA ASN A 214 -3.22 -2.43 -14.93
C ASN A 214 -4.52 -3.28 -14.88
N GLY A 215 -5.19 -3.32 -13.71
CA GLY A 215 -6.42 -4.06 -13.51
C GLY A 215 -6.22 -5.57 -13.63
N LYS A 216 -5.10 -6.07 -13.10
CA LYS A 216 -4.70 -7.49 -13.19
C LYS A 216 -4.38 -8.08 -11.83
N VAL A 217 -4.42 -9.40 -11.75
CA VAL A 217 -3.88 -10.17 -10.62
C VAL A 217 -2.85 -11.15 -11.18
N LEU A 218 -1.67 -11.19 -10.57
CA LEU A 218 -0.62 -12.14 -10.92
C LEU A 218 -0.49 -13.17 -9.81
N THR A 219 -0.55 -14.45 -10.16
CA THR A 219 -0.21 -15.55 -9.25
C THR A 219 1.03 -16.29 -9.75
N TYR A 220 1.77 -16.88 -8.82
CA TYR A 220 2.81 -17.85 -9.12
C TYR A 220 2.56 -19.14 -8.33
N SER A 221 2.39 -20.25 -9.05
CA SER A 221 2.33 -21.59 -8.46
C SER A 221 3.73 -22.20 -8.49
N ALA A 222 4.34 -22.34 -7.31
CA ALA A 222 5.68 -22.93 -7.21
C ALA A 222 5.70 -24.42 -7.54
N GLN A 223 4.57 -25.11 -7.37
CA GLN A 223 4.42 -26.53 -7.70
C GLN A 223 4.42 -26.75 -9.22
N ASP A 224 3.78 -25.84 -9.95
CA ASP A 224 3.63 -25.98 -11.41
C ASP A 224 4.69 -25.21 -12.19
N GLY A 225 5.41 -24.27 -11.55
CA GLY A 225 6.40 -23.41 -12.22
C GLY A 225 5.75 -22.43 -13.20
N ILE A 226 4.50 -22.03 -12.95
CA ILE A 226 3.67 -21.25 -13.88
C ILE A 226 3.18 -19.98 -13.19
N TYR A 227 3.29 -18.87 -13.92
CA TYR A 227 2.59 -17.64 -13.58
C TYR A 227 1.23 -17.61 -14.27
N LYS A 228 0.20 -17.14 -13.58
CA LYS A 228 -1.12 -16.91 -14.18
C LYS A 228 -1.57 -15.48 -13.96
N VAL A 229 -2.22 -14.93 -14.97
CA VAL A 229 -2.76 -13.57 -14.97
C VAL A 229 -4.28 -13.64 -15.01
N PHE A 230 -4.91 -12.92 -14.10
CA PHE A 230 -6.37 -12.80 -13.99
C PHE A 230 -6.79 -11.34 -14.14
N ASP A 231 -8.03 -11.11 -14.55
CA ASP A 231 -8.66 -9.79 -14.55
C ASP A 231 -9.03 -9.37 -13.12
N LEU A 232 -8.67 -8.16 -12.69
CA LEU A 232 -8.93 -7.72 -11.32
C LEU A 232 -10.42 -7.37 -11.06
N LYS A 233 -11.19 -7.06 -12.09
CA LYS A 233 -12.60 -6.66 -11.95
C LYS A 233 -13.49 -7.87 -11.69
N ASN A 234 -13.28 -8.96 -12.43
CA ASN A 234 -14.13 -10.15 -12.35
C ASN A 234 -13.39 -11.44 -11.97
N TYR A 235 -12.07 -11.38 -11.73
CA TYR A 235 -11.22 -12.51 -11.34
C TYR A 235 -11.13 -13.63 -12.36
N SER A 236 -11.57 -13.39 -13.61
CA SER A 236 -11.47 -14.37 -14.68
C SER A 236 -10.01 -14.60 -15.09
N PHE A 237 -9.67 -15.86 -15.36
CA PHE A 237 -8.37 -16.21 -15.91
C PHE A 237 -8.20 -15.61 -17.31
N LEU A 238 -7.03 -15.01 -17.59
CA LEU A 238 -6.72 -14.43 -18.89
C LEU A 238 -5.73 -15.29 -19.66
N TYR A 239 -4.54 -15.52 -19.10
CA TYR A 239 -3.48 -16.33 -19.72
C TYR A 239 -2.45 -16.79 -18.68
N SER A 240 -1.61 -17.74 -19.09
CA SER A 240 -0.49 -18.26 -18.29
C SER A 240 0.84 -17.97 -18.96
N ILE A 241 1.87 -17.73 -18.14
CA ILE A 241 3.26 -17.60 -18.60
C ILE A 241 4.02 -18.82 -18.05
N PRO A 242 4.32 -19.81 -18.89
CA PRO A 242 5.19 -20.91 -18.50
C PRO A 242 6.63 -20.39 -18.44
N ASP A 243 7.33 -20.60 -17.32
CA ASP A 243 8.76 -20.35 -17.29
C ASP A 243 9.46 -21.26 -16.28
N GLU A 244 9.97 -22.39 -16.78
CA GLU A 244 10.72 -23.38 -16.00
C GLU A 244 12.07 -22.83 -15.49
N ASN A 245 12.54 -21.69 -16.01
CA ASN A 245 13.88 -21.15 -15.76
C ASN A 245 13.92 -19.96 -14.79
N VAL A 246 12.78 -19.50 -14.27
CA VAL A 246 12.74 -18.38 -13.32
C VAL A 246 13.03 -18.90 -11.91
N GLN A 247 14.28 -18.75 -11.46
CA GLN A 247 14.69 -18.97 -10.08
C GLN A 247 14.84 -17.63 -9.34
N GLU A 248 14.61 -17.62 -8.03
CA GLU A 248 14.86 -16.45 -7.19
C GLU A 248 16.32 -15.98 -7.34
N ILE A 249 16.54 -14.79 -7.91
CA ILE A 249 17.87 -14.21 -8.09
C ILE A 249 18.41 -13.81 -6.71
N LYS A 250 19.10 -14.72 -6.03
CA LYS A 250 19.79 -14.42 -4.75
C LYS A 250 21.12 -15.15 -4.54
N ILE A 251 21.74 -15.68 -5.58
CA ILE A 251 22.95 -16.50 -5.40
C ILE A 251 24.01 -16.04 -6.39
N ARG A 252 25.13 -15.52 -5.85
CA ARG A 252 26.39 -15.10 -6.51
C ARG A 252 26.43 -15.53 -7.99
N THR A 253 26.12 -14.58 -8.87
CA THR A 253 25.81 -14.86 -10.27
C THR A 253 27.00 -14.64 -11.22
N PRO A 254 26.98 -15.29 -12.40
CA PRO A 254 27.89 -15.07 -13.54
C PRO A 254 27.98 -13.59 -13.97
N SER A 255 28.85 -13.28 -14.94
CA SER A 255 29.13 -11.91 -15.42
C SER A 255 27.95 -11.16 -16.06
N TYR A 256 26.75 -11.75 -16.08
CA TYR A 256 25.53 -11.13 -16.58
C TYR A 256 24.29 -11.78 -15.98
N VAL A 257 23.16 -11.06 -16.01
CA VAL A 257 21.82 -11.57 -15.74
C VAL A 257 20.97 -11.52 -17.02
N PRO A 258 20.38 -12.64 -17.47
CA PRO A 258 19.42 -12.62 -18.56
C PRO A 258 18.10 -12.03 -18.08
N LEU A 259 17.55 -11.07 -18.83
CA LEU A 259 16.30 -10.41 -18.52
C LEU A 259 15.34 -10.50 -19.70
N LYS A 260 14.06 -10.74 -19.35
CA LYS A 260 12.95 -10.88 -20.29
C LYS A 260 11.83 -9.94 -19.86
N ILE A 261 11.44 -9.02 -20.74
CA ILE A 261 10.29 -8.14 -20.53
C ILE A 261 9.10 -8.75 -21.26
N LEU A 262 8.00 -8.92 -20.55
CA LEU A 262 6.75 -9.47 -21.06
C LEU A 262 5.67 -8.39 -21.13
N SER A 263 4.77 -8.52 -22.10
CA SER A 263 3.53 -7.76 -22.16
C SER A 263 2.58 -8.24 -21.07
N ILE A 264 2.01 -7.32 -20.30
CA ILE A 264 0.98 -7.62 -19.28
C ILE A 264 -0.41 -7.88 -19.88
N GLU A 265 -0.59 -7.64 -21.18
CA GLU A 265 -1.88 -7.87 -21.85
C GLU A 265 -2.02 -9.30 -22.38
N ASP A 266 -0.92 -9.90 -22.83
CA ASP A 266 -0.94 -11.21 -23.50
C ASP A 266 0.24 -12.13 -23.15
N GLY A 267 1.12 -11.71 -22.23
CA GLY A 267 2.27 -12.50 -21.79
C GLY A 267 3.37 -12.67 -22.81
N LYS A 268 3.25 -12.07 -24.00
CA LYS A 268 4.26 -12.24 -25.06
C LYS A 268 5.56 -11.52 -24.73
N PRO A 269 6.71 -12.09 -25.10
CA PRO A 269 7.98 -11.39 -24.93
C PRO A 269 8.04 -10.13 -25.78
N LEU A 270 8.33 -9.01 -25.13
CA LEU A 270 8.56 -7.71 -25.78
C LEU A 270 10.04 -7.48 -26.06
N LYS A 271 10.92 -7.89 -25.14
CA LYS A 271 12.37 -7.74 -25.28
C LYS A 271 13.12 -8.78 -24.47
N PHE A 272 14.25 -9.24 -25.02
CA PHE A 272 15.26 -10.03 -24.33
C PHE A 272 16.58 -9.28 -24.36
N PHE A 273 17.28 -9.26 -23.23
CA PHE A 273 18.61 -8.69 -23.17
C PHE A 273 19.41 -9.30 -22.01
N LYS A 274 20.72 -9.11 -22.05
CA LYS A 274 21.62 -9.47 -20.96
C LYS A 274 22.12 -8.19 -20.34
N HIS A 275 21.99 -8.07 -19.03
CA HIS A 275 22.59 -6.97 -18.28
C HIS A 275 23.89 -7.46 -17.65
N LEU A 276 25.00 -6.79 -17.94
CA LEU A 276 26.32 -7.16 -17.41
C LEU A 276 26.36 -6.88 -15.91
N LEU A 277 27.03 -7.76 -15.17
CA LEU A 277 27.22 -7.62 -13.73
C LEU A 277 28.70 -7.78 -13.39
N HIS A 278 29.16 -7.01 -12.42
CA HIS A 278 30.47 -7.16 -11.83
C HIS A 278 30.56 -8.52 -11.14
N LYS A 279 31.55 -9.33 -11.56
CA LYS A 279 31.78 -10.66 -10.99
C LYS A 279 32.11 -10.54 -9.50
N ASN A 280 31.67 -11.52 -8.71
CA ASN A 280 31.94 -11.63 -7.26
C ASN A 280 31.40 -10.48 -6.39
N LYS A 281 30.69 -9.50 -6.94
CA LYS A 281 30.00 -8.46 -6.19
C LYS A 281 28.56 -8.85 -5.93
N LYS A 282 28.08 -8.61 -4.71
CA LYS A 282 26.69 -8.87 -4.35
C LYS A 282 25.78 -7.88 -5.10
N ILE A 283 24.65 -8.37 -5.58
CA ILE A 283 23.58 -7.52 -6.09
C ILE A 283 22.82 -6.98 -4.88
N ASP A 284 22.81 -5.66 -4.74
CA ASP A 284 22.01 -5.00 -3.70
C ASP A 284 20.54 -4.99 -4.11
N PHE A 285 20.24 -4.56 -5.34
CA PHE A 285 18.91 -4.65 -5.93
C PHE A 285 18.93 -4.59 -7.46
N ILE A 286 17.88 -5.14 -8.06
CA ILE A 286 17.49 -4.94 -9.47
C ILE A 286 15.99 -4.63 -9.44
N GLU A 287 15.61 -3.44 -9.88
CA GLU A 287 14.21 -2.98 -9.89
C GLU A 287 13.85 -2.42 -11.26
N GLN A 288 12.59 -2.58 -11.66
CA GLN A 288 12.07 -2.02 -12.90
C GLN A 288 11.04 -0.93 -12.60
N PHE A 289 11.19 0.21 -13.28
CA PHE A 289 10.22 1.29 -13.33
C PHE A 289 9.95 1.67 -14.80
N ASN A 290 8.76 1.36 -15.31
CA ASN A 290 8.42 1.52 -16.72
C ASN A 290 9.52 0.91 -17.63
N GLU A 291 10.12 1.70 -18.52
CA GLU A 291 11.25 1.33 -19.37
C GLU A 291 12.64 1.46 -18.72
N LYS A 292 12.74 1.82 -17.44
CA LYS A 292 14.01 1.96 -16.74
C LYS A 292 14.29 0.74 -15.88
N LEU A 293 15.48 0.18 -16.03
CA LEU A 293 16.02 -0.86 -15.17
C LEU A 293 17.07 -0.24 -14.25
N LEU A 294 16.83 -0.34 -12.95
CA LEU A 294 17.66 0.20 -11.90
C LEU A 294 18.48 -0.94 -11.30
N VAL A 295 19.80 -0.82 -11.33
CA VAL A 295 20.72 -1.86 -10.87
C VAL A 295 21.74 -1.27 -9.92
N LYS A 296 21.94 -1.92 -8.78
CA LYS A 296 23.01 -1.60 -7.83
C LYS A 296 23.69 -2.87 -7.36
N GLN A 297 25.02 -2.84 -7.41
CA GLN A 297 25.87 -3.83 -6.77
C GLN A 297 26.67 -3.18 -5.63
N GLU A 298 27.11 -4.00 -4.69
CA GLU A 298 27.94 -3.61 -3.54
C GLU A 298 29.22 -2.88 -4.02
N ASP A 299 29.45 -1.69 -3.47
CA ASP A 299 30.54 -0.75 -3.82
C ASP A 299 30.63 -0.27 -5.29
N GLU A 300 29.66 -0.63 -6.14
CA GLU A 300 29.66 -0.20 -7.55
C GLU A 300 28.77 1.04 -7.77
N ASN A 301 28.86 1.66 -8.95
CA ASN A 301 27.96 2.76 -9.31
C ASN A 301 26.50 2.29 -9.37
N PHE A 302 25.58 3.21 -9.11
CA PHE A 302 24.16 2.99 -9.37
C PHE A 302 23.88 3.18 -10.84
N GLN A 303 23.25 2.20 -11.47
CA GLN A 303 22.99 2.18 -12.91
C GLN A 303 21.49 2.33 -13.19
N ILE A 304 21.17 3.23 -14.11
CA ILE A 304 19.83 3.39 -14.67
C ILE A 304 19.94 3.12 -16.17
N LEU A 305 19.44 1.96 -16.59
CA LEU A 305 19.42 1.55 -18.00
C LEU A 305 18.04 1.80 -18.60
N ASP A 306 17.97 2.56 -19.68
CA ASP A 306 16.78 2.61 -20.53
C ASP A 306 16.71 1.33 -21.37
N VAL A 307 15.73 0.47 -21.10
CA VAL A 307 15.60 -0.81 -21.78
C VAL A 307 15.07 -0.67 -23.21
N ARG A 308 14.64 0.51 -23.67
CA ARG A 308 14.25 0.74 -25.07
C ARG A 308 15.45 1.22 -25.89
N THR A 309 16.15 2.25 -25.41
CA THR A 309 17.25 2.89 -26.14
C THR A 309 18.61 2.26 -25.86
N SER A 310 18.71 1.46 -24.79
CA SER A 310 19.97 0.93 -24.25
C SER A 310 20.90 2.02 -23.70
N GLU A 311 20.39 3.23 -23.46
CA GLU A 311 21.13 4.31 -22.80
C GLU A 311 21.38 3.97 -21.33
N LEU A 312 22.63 4.13 -20.88
CA LEU A 312 23.05 3.84 -19.52
C LEU A 312 23.48 5.13 -18.82
N ILE A 313 22.87 5.39 -17.67
CA ILE A 313 23.26 6.46 -16.75
C ILE A 313 23.89 5.83 -15.52
N GLU A 314 25.04 6.35 -15.11
CA GLU A 314 25.74 5.91 -13.91
C GLU A 314 25.85 7.04 -12.88
N VAL A 315 25.48 6.73 -11.65
CA VAL A 315 25.63 7.63 -10.50
C VAL A 315 26.70 7.06 -9.58
N SER A 316 27.73 7.88 -9.31
CA SER A 316 28.82 7.55 -8.41
C SER A 316 28.34 7.02 -7.07
N VAL A 317 29.05 6.02 -6.53
CA VAL A 317 28.85 5.49 -5.17
C VAL A 317 28.90 6.57 -4.08
N SER A 318 29.66 7.65 -4.30
CA SER A 318 29.73 8.78 -3.36
C SER A 318 28.46 9.64 -3.33
N LYS A 319 27.67 9.61 -4.41
CA LYS A 319 26.40 10.35 -4.53
C LYS A 319 25.20 9.48 -4.20
N PHE A 320 25.22 8.22 -4.63
CA PHE A 320 24.12 7.29 -4.43
C PHE A 320 24.57 6.10 -3.61
N MET A 321 24.17 6.09 -2.35
CA MET A 321 24.40 4.98 -1.44
C MET A 321 23.17 4.07 -1.41
N THR A 322 23.38 2.77 -1.24
CA THR A 322 22.31 1.77 -1.22
C THR A 322 21.27 2.12 -0.14
N PRO A 323 20.00 2.38 -0.51
CA PRO A 323 18.94 2.68 0.45
C PRO A 323 18.33 1.39 1.03
N SER A 324 17.57 1.52 2.12
CA SER A 324 16.86 0.38 2.73
C SER A 324 15.57 0.03 1.98
N ALA A 325 14.96 1.00 1.30
CA ALA A 325 13.77 0.80 0.49
C ALA A 325 13.63 1.85 -0.61
N PHE A 326 12.73 1.56 -1.54
CA PHE A 326 12.33 2.42 -2.64
C PHE A 326 10.81 2.54 -2.72
N ILE A 327 10.32 3.71 -3.08
CA ILE A 327 8.93 3.87 -3.54
C ILE A 327 8.92 4.62 -4.87
N PHE A 328 8.29 4.02 -5.87
CA PHE A 328 8.20 4.59 -7.21
C PHE A 328 7.00 5.54 -7.33
N LEU A 329 7.26 6.73 -7.90
CA LEU A 329 6.26 7.76 -8.17
C LEU A 329 5.96 7.79 -9.67
N TYR A 330 5.02 6.95 -10.09
CA TYR A 330 4.70 6.71 -11.50
C TYR A 330 4.20 7.94 -12.25
N GLU A 331 3.39 8.79 -11.62
CA GLU A 331 2.80 9.96 -12.28
C GLU A 331 3.86 11.06 -12.43
N ASN A 332 4.78 11.19 -11.47
CA ASN A 332 5.83 12.21 -11.48
C ASN A 332 7.14 11.78 -12.17
N ASN A 333 7.29 10.50 -12.54
CA ASN A 333 8.55 9.92 -13.01
C ASN A 333 9.72 10.19 -12.05
N LEU A 334 9.47 9.96 -10.76
CA LEU A 334 10.44 10.07 -9.68
C LEU A 334 10.47 8.80 -8.86
N PHE A 335 11.44 8.69 -7.96
CA PHE A 335 11.43 7.67 -6.94
C PHE A 335 11.98 8.21 -5.62
N LEU A 336 11.40 7.70 -4.53
CA LEU A 336 11.84 7.97 -3.17
C LEU A 336 12.84 6.90 -2.75
N THR A 337 13.92 7.33 -2.11
CA THR A 337 14.87 6.46 -1.43
C THR A 337 14.85 6.72 0.06
N PHE A 338 14.86 5.64 0.84
CA PHE A 338 14.81 5.71 2.30
C PHE A 338 16.10 5.19 2.89
N ARG A 339 16.71 5.96 3.80
CA ARG A 339 17.96 5.54 4.44
C ARG A 339 18.17 6.28 5.74
N ASN A 340 18.54 5.57 6.81
CA ASN A 340 18.85 6.19 8.11
C ASN A 340 17.77 7.19 8.56
N ARG A 341 16.49 6.82 8.43
CA ARG A 341 15.30 7.65 8.72
C ARG A 341 15.07 8.86 7.80
N THR A 342 15.97 9.15 6.85
CA THR A 342 15.80 10.24 5.90
C THR A 342 15.22 9.75 4.59
N ILE A 343 14.61 10.68 3.88
CA ILE A 343 13.96 10.47 2.59
C ILE A 343 14.64 11.39 1.58
N ALA A 344 14.92 10.87 0.39
CA ALA A 344 15.44 11.63 -0.73
C ALA A 344 14.65 11.30 -1.99
N VAL A 345 14.47 12.31 -2.85
CA VAL A 345 13.73 12.22 -4.11
C VAL A 345 14.71 12.26 -5.26
N TRP A 346 14.63 11.28 -6.15
CA TRP A 346 15.52 11.15 -7.29
C TRP A 346 14.72 11.09 -8.58
N ASN A 347 15.33 11.55 -9.67
CA ASN A 347 14.81 11.36 -11.00
C ASN A 347 15.56 10.26 -11.76
N PHE A 348 15.03 9.85 -12.91
CA PHE A 348 15.65 8.82 -13.75
C PHE A 348 16.82 9.30 -14.61
N ARG A 349 17.29 10.55 -14.40
CA ARG A 349 18.60 11.02 -14.87
C ARG A 349 19.71 10.82 -13.83
N GLY A 350 19.39 10.21 -12.69
CA GLY A 350 20.35 9.98 -11.61
C GLY A 350 20.64 11.24 -10.77
N GLU A 351 19.77 12.25 -10.85
CA GLU A 351 19.91 13.51 -10.11
C GLU A 351 19.05 13.48 -8.85
N LEU A 352 19.63 13.95 -7.74
CA LEU A 352 18.89 14.24 -6.52
C LEU A 352 18.02 15.49 -6.76
N VAL A 353 16.71 15.33 -6.62
CA VAL A 353 15.72 16.42 -6.80
C VAL A 353 15.55 17.20 -5.51
N THR A 354 15.30 16.51 -4.39
CA THR A 354 15.18 17.13 -3.06
C THR A 354 15.41 16.10 -1.94
N SER A 355 15.53 16.60 -0.71
CA SER A 355 15.57 15.82 0.53
C SER A 355 14.67 16.46 1.59
N PHE A 356 14.19 15.65 2.52
CA PHE A 356 13.29 16.13 3.57
C PHE A 356 14.08 16.40 4.85
N GLU A 357 14.31 17.68 5.17
CA GLU A 357 15.13 18.06 6.33
C GLU A 357 14.38 17.88 7.66
N ASP A 358 13.07 18.14 7.70
CA ASP A 358 12.26 18.14 8.92
C ASP A 358 11.21 17.01 8.98
N HIS A 359 11.47 15.93 8.21
CA HIS A 359 10.63 14.74 8.09
C HIS A 359 11.42 13.46 8.46
N LEU A 360 12.00 13.46 9.66
CA LEU A 360 12.79 12.33 10.13
C LEU A 360 11.88 11.17 10.55
N LEU A 361 11.98 10.02 9.89
CA LEU A 361 11.13 8.86 10.20
C LEU A 361 11.39 8.31 11.62
N TRP A 362 10.33 7.80 12.24
CA TRP A 362 10.42 7.18 13.57
C TRP A 362 11.24 5.87 13.55
N HIS A 363 11.15 5.08 12.49
CA HIS A 363 11.89 3.83 12.34
C HIS A 363 13.12 4.04 11.44
N HIS A 364 14.24 3.36 11.77
CA HIS A 364 15.49 3.45 10.99
C HIS A 364 15.34 2.92 9.57
N ASP A 365 14.64 1.80 9.44
CA ASP A 365 14.27 1.20 8.17
C ASP A 365 12.89 1.71 7.76
N CYS A 366 12.67 1.87 6.46
CA CYS A 366 11.38 2.24 5.92
C CYS A 366 10.32 1.22 6.33
N SER A 367 9.45 1.58 7.26
CA SER A 367 8.23 0.85 7.55
C SER A 367 7.14 1.38 6.65
N THR A 368 6.85 0.68 5.55
CA THR A 368 5.79 1.06 4.59
C THR A 368 4.42 1.20 5.25
N ASN A 369 4.21 0.54 6.39
CA ASN A 369 2.95 0.62 7.13
C ASN A 369 2.77 1.96 7.84
N ASN A 370 3.83 2.77 7.98
CA ASN A 370 3.82 4.06 8.65
C ASN A 370 3.93 5.24 7.68
N ILE A 371 3.82 4.98 6.37
CA ILE A 371 3.99 5.97 5.30
C ILE A 371 2.81 5.85 4.35
N TYR A 372 2.22 6.99 3.99
CA TYR A 372 1.20 7.10 2.95
C TYR A 372 1.65 8.11 1.90
N ILE A 373 1.46 7.77 0.62
CA ILE A 373 1.67 8.67 -0.51
C ILE A 373 0.31 8.91 -1.15
N THR A 374 -0.04 10.18 -1.34
CA THR A 374 -1.32 10.57 -1.94
C THR A 374 -1.46 10.08 -3.38
N SER A 375 -2.70 9.99 -3.84
CA SER A 375 -2.99 9.40 -5.14
C SER A 375 -2.44 10.22 -6.32
N ASP A 376 -2.30 11.52 -6.13
CA ASP A 376 -1.64 12.48 -7.04
C ASP A 376 -0.12 12.60 -6.82
N GLN A 377 0.43 11.88 -5.83
CA GLN A 377 1.87 11.80 -5.54
C GLN A 377 2.51 13.16 -5.24
N ASP A 378 1.74 14.11 -4.70
CA ASP A 378 2.22 15.43 -4.29
C ASP A 378 2.67 15.45 -2.82
N LEU A 379 2.12 14.57 -1.97
CA LEU A 379 2.36 14.51 -0.54
C LEU A 379 2.83 13.14 -0.08
N ILE A 380 3.68 13.19 0.95
CA ILE A 380 4.02 12.06 1.80
C ILE A 380 3.57 12.36 3.23
N ILE A 381 2.87 11.41 3.83
CA ILE A 381 2.41 11.45 5.22
C ILE A 381 3.10 10.32 5.96
N SER A 382 3.90 10.64 6.98
CA SER A 382 4.66 9.61 7.69
C SER A 382 4.62 9.80 9.19
N TYR A 383 4.81 8.68 9.89
CA TYR A 383 5.14 8.70 11.31
C TYR A 383 6.62 9.06 11.52
N CYS A 384 6.84 10.19 12.17
CA CYS A 384 8.13 10.84 12.33
C CYS A 384 8.55 10.94 13.80
N LYS A 385 9.85 11.12 13.99
CA LYS A 385 10.43 11.48 15.29
C LYS A 385 10.17 12.95 15.57
N SER A 386 9.64 13.22 16.76
CA SER A 386 9.51 14.53 17.37
C SER A 386 10.06 14.47 18.80
N GLU A 387 10.03 15.61 19.47
CA GLU A 387 10.51 15.78 20.84
C GLU A 387 9.47 16.55 21.65
N ALA A 388 9.17 16.05 22.85
CA ALA A 388 8.35 16.72 23.85
C ALA A 388 9.24 17.13 25.02
N VAL A 389 9.05 18.36 25.50
CA VAL A 389 9.75 18.88 26.68
C VAL A 389 8.79 18.75 27.87
N ALA A 390 9.18 17.95 28.86
CA ALA A 390 8.42 17.82 30.10
C ALA A 390 8.60 19.06 30.99
N GLU A 391 7.76 19.19 32.03
CA GLU A 391 7.77 20.35 32.94
C GLU A 391 9.10 20.52 33.70
N ASP A 392 9.84 19.42 33.90
CA ASP A 392 11.17 19.41 34.52
C ASP A 392 12.32 19.70 33.53
N GLY A 393 11.99 20.02 32.27
CA GLY A 393 12.95 20.30 31.20
C GLY A 393 13.53 19.05 30.53
N THR A 394 13.07 17.85 30.90
CA THR A 394 13.53 16.62 30.22
C THR A 394 12.94 16.52 28.81
N VAL A 395 13.80 16.24 27.83
CA VAL A 395 13.38 16.04 26.43
C VAL A 395 13.12 14.56 26.22
N THR A 396 11.86 14.21 25.96
CA THR A 396 11.44 12.85 25.67
C THR A 396 11.13 12.72 24.18
N PRO A 397 11.69 11.71 23.48
CA PRO A 397 11.33 11.48 22.09
C PRO A 397 9.87 11.03 22.04
N ILE A 398 9.06 11.72 21.23
CA ILE A 398 7.65 11.39 21.01
C ILE A 398 7.37 11.35 19.51
N GLY A 399 6.40 10.56 19.10
CA GLY A 399 6.01 10.50 17.71
C GLY A 399 5.27 11.75 17.23
N SER A 400 5.34 11.99 15.92
CA SER A 400 4.48 12.95 15.22
C SER A 400 4.03 12.37 13.89
N ILE A 401 2.93 12.89 13.34
CA ILE A 401 2.52 12.60 11.97
C ILE A 401 2.87 13.84 11.14
N ASN A 402 3.79 13.70 10.20
CA ASN A 402 4.23 14.80 9.36
C ASN A 402 3.65 14.65 7.96
N MET A 403 3.16 15.76 7.41
CA MET A 403 2.68 15.86 6.03
C MET A 403 3.66 16.76 5.29
N SER A 404 4.34 16.23 4.28
CA SER A 404 5.32 16.98 3.48
C SER A 404 5.03 16.90 2.01
N GLU A 405 5.33 18.00 1.32
CA GLU A 405 5.28 18.06 -0.14
C GLU A 405 6.49 17.35 -0.73
N ILE A 406 6.25 16.40 -1.64
CA ILE A 406 7.28 15.54 -2.20
C ILE A 406 8.26 16.33 -3.07
N MET A 407 7.77 17.26 -3.88
CA MET A 407 8.63 17.99 -4.83
C MET A 407 9.59 18.97 -4.14
N THR A 408 9.15 19.61 -3.07
CA THR A 408 9.98 20.58 -2.34
C THR A 408 10.69 19.96 -1.13
N GLY A 409 10.19 18.85 -0.60
CA GLY A 409 10.66 18.24 0.65
C GLY A 409 10.14 18.95 1.90
N LYS A 410 9.39 20.06 1.75
CA LYS A 410 8.96 20.91 2.86
C LYS A 410 7.80 20.27 3.63
N CYS A 411 7.89 20.24 4.95
CA CYS A 411 6.73 19.93 5.79
C CYS A 411 5.71 21.06 5.79
N ILE A 412 4.46 20.71 5.47
CA ILE A 412 3.34 21.66 5.36
C ILE A 412 2.42 21.63 6.58
N ALA A 413 2.38 20.53 7.31
CA ALA A 413 1.58 20.36 8.51
C ALA A 413 2.12 19.20 9.37
N LYS A 414 1.93 19.29 10.69
CA LYS A 414 2.35 18.28 11.67
C LYS A 414 1.25 18.07 12.70
N ILE A 415 0.97 16.82 13.02
CA ILE A 415 0.21 16.43 14.21
C ILE A 415 1.26 16.02 15.25
N SER A 416 1.46 16.86 16.26
CA SER A 416 2.48 16.67 17.30
C SER A 416 1.87 16.78 18.68
N ALA A 417 2.32 15.93 19.61
CA ALA A 417 1.93 16.01 21.01
C ALA A 417 2.34 17.33 21.69
N SER A 418 3.34 18.03 21.15
CA SER A 418 3.79 19.33 21.63
C SER A 418 2.95 20.52 21.15
N ASP A 419 1.96 20.31 20.28
CA ASP A 419 1.09 21.39 19.82
C ASP A 419 -0.02 21.67 20.86
N PRO A 420 -0.01 22.85 21.52
CA PRO A 420 -0.96 23.18 22.57
C PRO A 420 -2.40 23.37 22.06
N VAL A 421 -2.60 23.49 20.74
CA VAL A 421 -3.92 23.65 20.12
C VAL A 421 -4.58 22.29 19.83
N LEU A 422 -3.78 21.21 19.84
CA LEU A 422 -4.22 19.85 19.56
C LEU A 422 -4.99 19.29 20.76
N ASN A 423 -6.32 19.40 20.67
CA ASN A 423 -7.24 18.93 21.70
C ASN A 423 -7.98 17.70 21.24
N VAL A 424 -8.41 16.90 22.21
CA VAL A 424 -9.27 15.74 21.97
C VAL A 424 -10.74 16.19 21.95
N THR A 425 -11.49 15.79 20.93
CA THR A 425 -12.91 16.20 20.81
C THR A 425 -13.75 15.63 21.96
N PRO A 426 -14.54 16.46 22.69
CA PRO A 426 -15.37 15.97 23.80
C PRO A 426 -16.40 14.94 23.32
N ARG A 427 -16.50 13.81 24.03
CA ARG A 427 -17.52 12.78 23.73
C ARG A 427 -18.93 13.32 23.98
N ARG A 428 -19.84 13.13 23.02
CA ARG A 428 -21.28 13.18 23.29
C ARG A 428 -21.66 11.96 24.13
N ASN A 429 -22.01 12.19 25.40
CA ASN A 429 -22.51 11.16 26.31
C ASN A 429 -23.71 10.42 25.68
N GLY A 430 -23.65 9.08 25.57
CA GLY A 430 -24.86 8.33 25.20
C GLY A 430 -24.75 6.90 24.69
N SER A 431 -23.57 6.28 24.50
CA SER A 431 -23.55 4.90 23.96
C SER A 431 -22.58 3.96 24.68
N LYS A 432 -23.15 2.97 25.40
CA LYS A 432 -22.44 1.88 26.11
C LYS A 432 -21.73 0.87 25.19
N LYS A 433 -21.66 1.12 23.86
CA LYS A 433 -21.06 0.23 22.84
C LYS A 433 -19.81 0.82 22.18
N ARG A 434 -19.30 1.95 22.66
CA ARG A 434 -18.04 2.55 22.21
C ARG A 434 -16.89 2.09 23.12
N SER A 435 -15.65 2.16 22.63
CA SER A 435 -14.45 1.85 23.42
C SER A 435 -14.49 2.58 24.78
N SER A 436 -14.25 1.85 25.87
CA SER A 436 -14.10 2.43 27.22
C SER A 436 -12.74 3.12 27.40
N VAL A 437 -11.77 2.80 26.55
CA VAL A 437 -10.44 3.41 26.50
C VAL A 437 -10.52 4.70 25.68
N TRP A 438 -9.73 5.69 26.09
CA TRP A 438 -9.62 6.97 25.40
C TRP A 438 -8.23 7.54 25.58
N SER A 439 -7.40 7.46 24.54
CA SER A 439 -6.05 7.99 24.58
C SER A 439 -6.03 9.52 24.64
N THR A 440 -5.04 10.04 25.35
CA THR A 440 -4.57 11.43 25.15
C THR A 440 -3.82 11.55 23.81
N VAL A 441 -3.61 12.77 23.30
CA VAL A 441 -2.81 12.97 22.06
C VAL A 441 -1.41 12.37 22.18
N PRO A 442 -0.65 12.57 23.29
CA PRO A 442 0.64 11.91 23.48
C PRO A 442 0.57 10.39 23.41
N GLU A 443 -0.40 9.75 24.09
CA GLU A 443 -0.57 8.29 24.08
C GLU A 443 -0.91 7.74 22.69
N ALA A 444 -1.73 8.47 21.91
CA ALA A 444 -2.08 8.09 20.55
C ALA A 444 -0.90 8.19 19.57
N LEU A 445 0.09 9.04 19.88
CA LEU A 445 1.29 9.28 19.07
C LEU A 445 2.54 8.58 19.60
N GLU A 446 2.48 7.85 20.72
CA GLU A 446 3.65 7.27 21.37
C GLU A 446 4.29 6.14 20.55
N ASP A 447 3.46 5.23 20.01
CA ASP A 447 3.92 4.03 19.32
C ASP A 447 3.01 3.67 18.14
N VAL A 448 3.00 4.55 17.13
CA VAL A 448 2.24 4.33 15.89
C VAL A 448 2.90 3.22 15.07
N THR A 449 2.15 2.13 14.88
CA THR A 449 2.56 0.91 14.17
C THR A 449 1.93 0.76 12.77
N ALA A 450 0.86 1.50 12.50
CA ALA A 450 0.23 1.61 11.19
C ALA A 450 -0.31 3.03 10.97
N LEU A 451 -0.27 3.51 9.73
CA LEU A 451 -0.76 4.82 9.31
C LEU A 451 -1.47 4.66 7.96
N PHE A 452 -2.65 5.25 7.85
CA PHE A 452 -3.43 5.30 6.64
C PHE A 452 -4.08 6.67 6.49
N TYR A 453 -4.12 7.20 5.27
CA TYR A 453 -4.83 8.44 5.00
C TYR A 453 -6.01 8.19 4.06
N ASP A 454 -7.23 8.47 4.55
CA ASP A 454 -8.43 8.48 3.74
C ASP A 454 -8.55 9.83 3.03
N GLU A 455 -8.09 9.87 1.78
CA GLU A 455 -8.11 11.07 0.96
C GLU A 455 -9.52 11.60 0.68
N ASP A 456 -10.52 10.71 0.61
CA ASP A 456 -11.91 11.08 0.30
C ASP A 456 -12.59 11.72 1.51
N ARG A 457 -12.28 11.25 2.73
CA ARG A 457 -12.79 11.82 3.98
C ARG A 457 -11.91 12.91 4.57
N ASN A 458 -10.68 13.07 4.07
CA ASN A 458 -9.65 13.89 4.70
C ASN A 458 -9.44 13.50 6.17
N GLU A 459 -9.27 12.20 6.43
CA GLU A 459 -9.03 11.65 7.77
C GLU A 459 -7.73 10.85 7.78
N ILE A 460 -6.92 10.99 8.83
CA ILE A 460 -5.76 10.13 9.07
C ILE A 460 -6.17 9.08 10.11
N TYR A 461 -5.85 7.82 9.85
CA TYR A 461 -6.02 6.73 10.79
C TYR A 461 -4.66 6.21 11.21
N THR A 462 -4.43 6.08 12.51
CA THR A 462 -3.23 5.47 13.06
C THR A 462 -3.59 4.28 13.92
N GLY A 463 -2.72 3.27 13.96
CA GLY A 463 -2.88 2.13 14.85
C GLY A 463 -1.64 1.92 15.71
N ASN A 464 -1.80 1.47 16.95
CA ASN A 464 -0.70 1.34 17.91
C ASN A 464 -0.43 -0.11 18.36
N SER A 465 0.58 -0.28 19.23
CA SER A 465 0.97 -1.59 19.77
C SER A 465 -0.07 -2.26 20.68
N GLN A 466 -1.01 -1.49 21.23
CA GLN A 466 -2.09 -1.98 22.09
C GLN A 466 -3.33 -2.45 21.31
N GLY A 467 -3.30 -2.35 19.98
CA GLY A 467 -4.41 -2.72 19.12
C GLY A 467 -5.50 -1.64 19.04
N LEU A 468 -5.18 -0.39 19.38
CA LEU A 468 -6.08 0.75 19.23
C LEU A 468 -5.90 1.37 17.85
N VAL A 469 -6.98 1.92 17.30
CA VAL A 469 -7.01 2.69 16.06
C VAL A 469 -7.56 4.07 16.35
N HIS A 470 -6.78 5.10 16.08
CA HIS A 470 -7.11 6.50 16.32
C HIS A 470 -7.53 7.18 15.02
N VAL A 471 -8.54 8.04 15.11
CA VAL A 471 -9.04 8.84 13.99
C VAL A 471 -8.69 10.31 14.18
N TRP A 472 -7.93 10.85 13.24
CA TRP A 472 -7.56 12.25 13.18
C TRP A 472 -8.36 12.95 12.07
N SER A 473 -9.14 13.97 12.42
CA SER A 473 -9.89 14.78 11.45
C SER A 473 -10.02 16.23 11.91
N ASN A 474 -10.27 17.13 10.95
CA ASN A 474 -10.60 18.54 11.22
C ASN A 474 -11.98 18.71 11.86
#